data_AF-A0AAX7T0V7-F1
#
_entry.id   AF-A0AAX7T0V7-F1
#
_cell.length_a   1.000
_cell.length_b   1.000
_cell.length_c   1.000
_cell.angle_alpha   90.00
_cell.angle_beta   90.00
_cell.angle_gamma   90.00
#
_symmetry.space_group_name_H-M   'P 1'
#
loop_
_entity.id
_entity.type
_entity.pdbx_description
1 polymer ?
#
loop_
_entity_poly.entity_id
_entity_poly.type
_entity_poly.pdbx_seq_one_letter_code
_entity_poly.pdbx_strand_id
1 'polypeptide(L)'
;AQILRRALRRERVIRARLDILSFPDDFLCERYRFSAQSIIYLDNILRPYITHVTHRGHALSSLHIICIALRFLANGSFLYNIGDAEHVSKATVCRAVRNVTVALKRLLYSFVVFPGHRPTRFIKEGCHKIAGFPGVIGCTDGTHIPIIAPSVNEGDYVNRKSFHSINVQIIYDAANIITNVEAKWPGSVHDSQIFHECTLSTKFGHGEFTGYLLGDRGYPCLPYLLTPYPDPEPGPQQRYNLANCRTRA
;
A
#
# COMPACT_ATOMS: atom_id res chain seq x y z
N ALA A 1 19.71 -43.90 17.75
CA ALA A 1 19.09 -42.55 17.84
C ALA A 1 18.51 -42.04 16.50
N GLN A 2 19.23 -42.09 15.37
CA GLN A 2 18.75 -41.59 14.06
C GLN A 2 17.58 -42.40 13.46
N ILE A 3 17.55 -43.72 13.70
CA ILE A 3 16.50 -44.63 13.18
C ILE A 3 15.15 -44.38 13.89
N LEU A 4 15.16 -44.16 15.21
CA LEU A 4 13.96 -43.83 16.01
C LEU A 4 13.32 -42.49 15.59
N ARG A 5 14.11 -41.49 15.16
CA ARG A 5 13.60 -40.22 14.63
C ARG A 5 12.88 -40.35 13.29
N ARG A 6 13.20 -41.38 12.47
CA ARG A 6 12.47 -41.66 11.22
C ARG A 6 11.15 -42.39 11.50
N ALA A 7 11.10 -43.25 12.52
CA ALA A 7 9.89 -44.00 12.91
C ALA A 7 8.79 -43.11 13.51
N LEU A 8 9.14 -41.98 14.12
CA LEU A 8 8.21 -41.01 14.72
C LEU A 8 7.79 -39.88 13.77
N ARG A 9 7.97 -40.05 12.46
CA ARG A 9 7.56 -39.01 11.51
C ARG A 9 6.04 -39.03 11.41
N ARG A 10 5.39 -38.10 12.13
CA ARG A 10 3.94 -37.85 12.06
C ARG A 10 3.49 -37.91 10.60
N GLU A 11 2.51 -38.75 10.33
CA GLU A 11 1.95 -38.88 8.99
C GLU A 11 1.48 -37.52 8.51
N ARG A 12 1.83 -37.19 7.26
CA ARG A 12 1.50 -35.89 6.70
C ARG A 12 0.04 -35.92 6.23
N VAL A 13 -0.86 -35.43 7.08
CA VAL A 13 -2.25 -35.21 6.69
C VAL A 13 -2.32 -34.03 5.70
N ILE A 14 -2.71 -34.31 4.46
CA ILE A 14 -2.92 -33.29 3.42
C ILE A 14 -4.41 -33.00 3.35
N ARG A 15 -4.80 -31.78 3.72
CA ARG A 15 -6.19 -31.33 3.62
C ARG A 15 -6.54 -30.98 2.16
N ALA A 16 -7.78 -31.25 1.79
CA ALA A 16 -8.32 -30.81 0.50
C ALA A 16 -8.28 -29.28 0.42
N ARG A 17 -8.04 -28.76 -0.78
CA ARG A 17 -7.95 -27.32 -1.01
C ARG A 17 -9.27 -26.78 -1.49
N LEU A 18 -9.57 -25.57 -1.07
CA LEU A 18 -10.70 -24.82 -1.58
C LEU A 18 -10.46 -24.42 -3.04
N ASP A 19 -11.50 -24.54 -3.86
CA ASP A 19 -11.55 -23.91 -5.18
C ASP A 19 -11.98 -22.45 -5.00
N ILE A 20 -11.00 -21.56 -4.85
CA ILE A 20 -11.24 -20.18 -4.42
C ILE A 20 -12.06 -19.42 -5.47
N LEU A 21 -11.87 -19.70 -6.76
CA LEU A 21 -12.58 -18.99 -7.83
C LEU A 21 -14.02 -19.48 -8.03
N SER A 22 -14.43 -20.54 -7.33
CA SER A 22 -15.82 -21.01 -7.34
C SER A 22 -16.75 -20.16 -6.44
N PHE A 23 -16.19 -19.35 -5.54
CA PHE A 23 -16.96 -18.50 -4.65
C PHE A 23 -17.42 -17.21 -5.33
N PRO A 24 -18.59 -16.65 -4.95
CA PRO A 24 -19.09 -15.38 -5.48
C PRO A 24 -18.19 -14.20 -5.08
N ASP A 25 -18.21 -13.15 -5.89
CA ASP A 25 -17.36 -11.97 -5.67
C ASP A 25 -17.58 -11.29 -4.32
N ASP A 26 -18.81 -11.27 -3.78
CA ASP A 26 -19.06 -10.71 -2.45
C ASP A 26 -18.27 -11.45 -1.36
N PHE A 27 -18.22 -12.79 -1.45
CA PHE A 27 -17.44 -13.62 -0.55
C PHE A 27 -15.93 -13.35 -0.69
N LEU A 28 -15.46 -13.15 -1.93
CA LEU A 28 -14.05 -12.88 -2.22
C LEU A 28 -13.62 -11.49 -1.78
N CYS A 29 -14.43 -10.47 -2.04
CA CYS A 29 -14.20 -9.10 -1.61
C CYS A 29 -14.18 -8.98 -0.08
N GLU A 30 -15.06 -9.69 0.62
CA GLU A 30 -15.06 -9.72 2.09
C GLU A 30 -13.73 -10.29 2.66
N ARG A 31 -13.21 -11.37 2.06
CA ARG A 31 -12.08 -12.15 2.63
C ARG A 31 -10.71 -11.76 2.09
N TYR A 32 -10.66 -11.32 0.85
CA TYR A 32 -9.44 -11.04 0.11
C TYR A 32 -9.35 -9.58 -0.36
N ARG A 33 -10.45 -8.80 -0.30
CA ARG A 33 -10.56 -7.41 -0.84
C ARG A 33 -10.48 -7.31 -2.36
N PHE A 34 -10.62 -8.43 -3.07
CA PHE A 34 -10.53 -8.49 -4.53
C PHE A 34 -11.61 -9.42 -5.10
N SER A 35 -12.13 -9.07 -6.27
CA SER A 35 -12.98 -9.95 -7.08
C SER A 35 -12.16 -11.10 -7.68
N ALA A 36 -12.84 -12.14 -8.18
CA ALA A 36 -12.22 -13.24 -8.90
C ALA A 36 -11.34 -12.74 -10.05
N GLN A 37 -11.83 -11.77 -10.84
CA GLN A 37 -11.10 -11.20 -11.96
C GLN A 37 -9.81 -10.49 -11.52
N SER A 38 -9.86 -9.72 -10.43
CA SER A 38 -8.67 -9.06 -9.88
C SER A 38 -7.66 -10.07 -9.32
N ILE A 39 -8.12 -11.14 -8.67
CA ILE A 39 -7.24 -12.22 -8.19
C ILE A 39 -6.55 -12.91 -9.37
N ILE A 40 -7.27 -13.20 -10.45
CA ILE A 40 -6.70 -13.80 -11.67
C ILE A 40 -5.65 -12.87 -12.29
N TYR A 41 -5.93 -11.57 -12.36
CA TYR A 41 -4.97 -10.58 -12.84
C TYR A 41 -3.69 -10.58 -11.99
N LEU A 42 -3.83 -10.55 -10.66
CA LEU A 42 -2.70 -10.64 -9.73
C LEU A 42 -1.92 -11.95 -9.90
N ASP A 43 -2.61 -13.08 -10.10
CA ASP A 43 -1.96 -14.37 -10.35
C ASP A 43 -1.13 -14.34 -11.63
N ASN A 44 -1.66 -13.78 -12.72
CA ASN A 44 -0.92 -13.71 -13.98
C ASN A 44 0.37 -12.89 -13.86
N ILE A 45 0.34 -11.74 -13.15
CA ILE A 45 1.54 -10.89 -13.01
C ILE A 45 2.53 -11.41 -11.96
N LEU A 46 2.05 -12.09 -10.90
CA LEU A 46 2.90 -12.54 -9.80
C LEU A 46 3.42 -13.97 -9.98
N ARG A 47 2.72 -14.82 -10.75
CA ARG A 47 3.06 -16.24 -10.96
C ARG A 47 4.55 -16.46 -11.23
N PRO A 48 5.23 -15.74 -12.14
CA PRO A 48 6.66 -15.96 -12.43
C PRO A 48 7.59 -15.79 -11.22
N TYR A 49 7.16 -15.05 -10.20
CA TYR A 49 7.97 -14.70 -9.04
C TYR A 49 7.65 -15.53 -7.78
N ILE A 50 6.50 -16.22 -7.76
CA ILE A 50 6.02 -16.94 -6.57
C ILE A 50 5.92 -18.46 -6.76
N THR A 51 5.91 -18.95 -8.00
CA THR A 51 5.90 -20.39 -8.28
C THR A 51 7.25 -21.01 -7.99
N HIS A 52 7.23 -22.21 -7.40
CA HIS A 52 8.42 -23.02 -7.17
C HIS A 52 8.31 -24.29 -8.00
N VAL A 53 9.36 -24.63 -8.76
CA VAL A 53 9.47 -25.96 -9.36
C VAL A 53 9.72 -26.96 -8.24
N THR A 54 8.83 -27.91 -8.04
CA THR A 54 8.99 -28.93 -7.00
C THR A 54 8.48 -30.28 -7.47
N HIS A 55 9.27 -31.32 -7.20
CA HIS A 55 8.89 -32.71 -7.41
C HIS A 55 8.07 -33.29 -6.24
N ARG A 56 7.70 -32.45 -5.25
CA ARG A 56 6.89 -32.88 -4.09
C ARG A 56 5.41 -32.87 -4.48
N GLY A 57 4.70 -33.96 -4.15
CA GLY A 57 3.24 -34.03 -4.29
C GLY A 57 2.52 -32.95 -3.48
N HIS A 58 1.40 -32.45 -4.01
CA HIS A 58 0.54 -31.42 -3.41
C HIS A 58 1.28 -30.11 -3.07
N ALA A 59 2.01 -29.53 -4.03
CA ALA A 59 2.52 -28.16 -3.95
C ALA A 59 1.38 -27.13 -4.09
N LEU A 60 1.42 -26.02 -3.36
CA LEU A 60 0.41 -24.96 -3.50
C LEU A 60 0.47 -24.36 -4.91
N SER A 61 -0.70 -24.11 -5.50
CA SER A 61 -0.77 -23.32 -6.73
C SER A 61 -0.36 -21.87 -6.44
N SER A 62 0.04 -21.12 -7.46
CA SER A 62 0.31 -19.67 -7.34
C SER A 62 -0.94 -18.91 -6.86
N LEU A 63 -2.12 -19.29 -7.37
CA LEU A 63 -3.41 -18.75 -6.93
C LEU A 63 -3.63 -18.95 -5.42
N HIS A 64 -3.39 -20.16 -4.89
CA HIS A 64 -3.50 -20.43 -3.45
C HIS A 64 -2.49 -19.61 -2.65
N ILE A 65 -1.25 -19.48 -3.13
CA ILE A 65 -0.21 -18.67 -2.46
C ILE A 65 -0.65 -17.20 -2.38
N ILE A 66 -1.21 -16.65 -3.47
CA ILE A 66 -1.71 -15.28 -3.53
C ILE A 66 -2.88 -15.11 -2.58
N CYS A 67 -3.89 -15.98 -2.62
CA CYS A 67 -5.08 -15.83 -1.78
C CYS A 67 -4.74 -15.93 -0.28
N ILE A 68 -3.80 -16.80 0.11
CA ILE A 68 -3.30 -16.86 1.49
C ILE A 68 -2.68 -15.50 1.90
N ALA A 69 -1.88 -14.90 1.03
CA ALA A 69 -1.25 -13.60 1.30
C ALA A 69 -2.26 -12.45 1.30
N LEU A 70 -3.18 -12.43 0.34
CA LEU A 70 -4.26 -11.43 0.25
C LEU A 70 -5.15 -11.48 1.47
N ARG A 71 -5.51 -12.68 1.96
CA ARG A 71 -6.28 -12.83 3.21
C ARG A 71 -5.55 -12.18 4.39
N PHE A 72 -4.23 -12.38 4.50
CA PHE A 72 -3.45 -11.71 5.54
C PHE A 72 -3.46 -10.19 5.41
N LEU A 73 -3.24 -9.67 4.20
CA LEU A 73 -3.24 -8.23 3.94
C LEU A 73 -4.62 -7.58 4.13
N ALA A 74 -5.69 -8.33 3.88
CA ALA A 74 -7.07 -7.88 3.98
C ALA A 74 -7.57 -7.70 5.43
N ASN A 75 -7.13 -8.57 6.35
CA ASN A 75 -7.65 -8.62 7.72
C ASN A 75 -6.62 -8.41 8.83
N GLY A 76 -5.31 -8.51 8.54
CA GLY A 76 -4.25 -8.34 9.54
C GLY A 76 -4.28 -9.36 10.69
N SER A 77 -4.96 -10.51 10.51
CA SER A 77 -5.12 -11.52 11.55
C SER A 77 -3.84 -12.32 11.79
N PHE A 78 -3.83 -13.10 12.87
CA PHE A 78 -2.73 -13.99 13.18
C PHE A 78 -2.52 -15.05 12.09
N LEU A 79 -1.26 -15.34 11.78
CA LEU A 79 -0.89 -16.30 10.73
C LEU A 79 -1.47 -17.71 10.96
N TYR A 80 -1.77 -18.11 12.19
CA TYR A 80 -2.39 -19.42 12.47
C TYR A 80 -3.89 -19.42 12.13
N ASN A 81 -4.63 -18.34 12.41
CA ASN A 81 -6.04 -18.21 12.02
C ASN A 81 -6.22 -18.32 10.50
N ILE A 82 -5.32 -17.69 9.75
CA ILE A 82 -5.29 -17.78 8.29
C ILE A 82 -4.94 -19.20 7.85
N GLY A 83 -3.99 -19.83 8.54
CA GLY A 83 -3.63 -21.23 8.29
C GLY A 83 -4.79 -22.18 8.50
N ASP A 84 -5.57 -21.99 9.55
CA ASP A 84 -6.75 -22.80 9.85
C ASP A 84 -7.83 -22.62 8.79
N ALA A 85 -8.11 -21.37 8.39
CA ALA A 85 -9.08 -21.01 7.36
C ALA A 85 -8.70 -21.53 5.96
N GLU A 86 -7.41 -21.47 5.60
CA GLU A 86 -6.89 -21.91 4.30
C GLU A 86 -6.36 -23.36 4.33
N HIS A 87 -6.54 -24.04 5.46
CA HIS A 87 -6.12 -25.43 5.68
C HIS A 87 -4.62 -25.70 5.44
N VAL A 88 -3.77 -24.75 5.82
CA VAL A 88 -2.30 -24.82 5.72
C VAL A 88 -1.62 -24.51 7.05
N SER A 89 -0.37 -24.93 7.21
CA SER A 89 0.38 -24.60 8.43
C SER A 89 0.74 -23.10 8.51
N LYS A 90 0.85 -22.56 9.74
CA LYS A 90 1.37 -21.20 10.00
C LYS A 90 2.66 -20.89 9.22
N ALA A 91 3.58 -21.85 9.15
CA ALA A 91 4.84 -21.68 8.41
C ALA A 91 4.63 -21.51 6.90
N THR A 92 3.58 -22.13 6.35
CA THR A 92 3.20 -21.97 4.94
C THR A 92 2.59 -20.60 4.68
N VAL A 93 1.72 -20.12 5.57
CA VAL A 93 1.19 -18.75 5.51
C VAL A 93 2.31 -17.71 5.55
N CYS A 94 3.25 -17.85 6.50
CA CYS A 94 4.41 -16.96 6.61
C CYS A 94 5.22 -16.88 5.31
N ARG A 95 5.50 -18.03 4.68
CA ARG A 95 6.20 -18.09 3.38
C ARG A 95 5.38 -17.47 2.25
N ALA A 96 4.07 -17.72 2.21
CA ALA A 96 3.20 -17.17 1.19
C ALA A 96 3.16 -15.64 1.26
N VAL A 97 2.90 -15.08 2.45
CA VAL A 97 2.92 -13.63 2.72
C VAL A 97 4.26 -13.04 2.28
N ARG A 98 5.39 -13.59 2.76
CA ARG A 98 6.72 -13.10 2.39
C ARG A 98 6.96 -13.12 0.89
N ASN A 99 6.67 -14.24 0.21
CA ASN A 99 6.92 -14.40 -1.22
C ASN A 99 6.10 -13.40 -2.04
N VAL A 100 4.81 -13.24 -1.71
CA VAL A 100 3.91 -12.33 -2.40
C VAL A 100 4.31 -10.87 -2.15
N THR A 101 4.63 -10.48 -0.90
CA THR A 101 5.10 -9.12 -0.60
C THR A 101 6.39 -8.77 -1.34
N VAL A 102 7.36 -9.70 -1.41
CA VAL A 102 8.60 -9.49 -2.16
C VAL A 102 8.32 -9.37 -3.67
N ALA A 103 7.41 -10.18 -4.22
CA ALA A 103 7.02 -10.10 -5.61
C ALA A 103 6.31 -8.76 -5.94
N LEU A 104 5.39 -8.31 -5.08
CA LEU A 104 4.73 -7.00 -5.21
C LEU A 104 5.75 -5.86 -5.18
N LYS A 105 6.73 -5.90 -4.26
CA LYS A 105 7.80 -4.90 -4.17
C LYS A 105 8.58 -4.78 -5.48
N ARG A 106 8.84 -5.89 -6.18
CA ARG A 106 9.56 -5.89 -7.47
C ARG A 106 8.78 -5.15 -8.56
N LEU A 107 7.46 -5.21 -8.51
CA LEU A 107 6.58 -4.56 -9.48
C LEU A 107 6.19 -3.12 -9.08
N LEU A 108 6.57 -2.66 -7.89
CA LEU A 108 6.14 -1.37 -7.33
C LEU A 108 6.29 -0.21 -8.33
N TYR A 109 7.47 -0.06 -8.92
CA TYR A 109 7.77 1.04 -9.85
C TYR A 109 7.11 0.90 -11.23
N SER A 110 6.53 -0.26 -11.55
CA SER A 110 5.69 -0.42 -12.75
C SER A 110 4.29 0.16 -12.54
N PHE A 111 3.84 0.27 -11.28
CA PHE A 111 2.49 0.74 -10.95
C PHE A 111 2.50 2.14 -10.31
N VAL A 112 3.43 2.41 -9.40
CA VAL A 112 3.58 3.69 -8.70
C VAL A 112 4.53 4.58 -9.48
N VAL A 113 3.97 5.39 -10.36
CA VAL A 113 4.68 6.34 -11.22
C VAL A 113 4.01 7.71 -11.10
N PHE A 114 4.80 8.76 -10.94
CA PHE A 114 4.32 10.13 -10.84
C PHE A 114 4.48 10.89 -12.17
N PRO A 115 3.51 11.70 -12.63
CA PRO A 115 2.20 11.97 -12.00
C PRO A 115 1.15 10.87 -12.22
N GLY A 116 1.50 9.82 -12.95
CA GLY A 116 0.63 8.69 -13.25
C GLY A 116 0.97 8.07 -14.60
N HIS A 117 0.21 7.06 -15.00
CA HIS A 117 0.30 6.45 -16.34
C HIS A 117 -0.55 7.17 -17.39
N ARG A 118 -1.36 8.13 -16.97
CA ARG A 118 -2.24 8.91 -17.85
C ARG A 118 -1.57 10.21 -18.24
N PRO A 119 -1.86 10.75 -19.45
CA PRO A 119 -1.44 12.10 -19.80
C PRO A 119 -1.89 13.13 -18.75
N THR A 120 -0.99 14.04 -18.37
CA THR A 120 -1.19 15.02 -17.29
C THR A 120 -2.48 15.85 -17.42
N ARG A 121 -2.94 16.11 -18.65
CA ARG A 121 -4.23 16.80 -18.90
C ARG A 121 -5.41 16.09 -18.22
N PHE A 122 -5.47 14.76 -18.30
CA PHE A 122 -6.57 13.98 -17.73
C PHE A 122 -6.51 13.91 -16.22
N ILE A 123 -5.29 13.95 -15.67
CA ILE A 123 -5.08 14.02 -14.22
C ILE A 123 -5.62 15.36 -13.70
N LYS A 124 -5.24 16.47 -14.34
CA LYS A 124 -5.74 17.82 -14.02
C LYS A 124 -7.25 17.93 -14.13
N GLU A 125 -7.83 17.43 -15.21
CA GLU A 125 -9.28 17.39 -15.41
C GLU A 125 -9.98 16.56 -14.32
N GLY A 126 -9.39 15.42 -13.95
CA GLY A 126 -9.89 14.57 -12.87
C GLY A 126 -9.97 15.31 -11.54
N CYS A 127 -8.86 15.96 -11.12
CA CYS A 127 -8.83 16.74 -9.89
C CYS A 127 -9.79 17.94 -9.95
N HIS A 128 -9.85 18.63 -11.09
CA HIS A 128 -10.74 19.78 -11.27
C HIS A 128 -12.23 19.39 -11.13
N LYS A 129 -12.63 18.21 -11.58
CA LYS A 129 -14.01 17.71 -11.45
C LYS A 129 -14.46 17.50 -10.01
N ILE A 130 -13.55 17.33 -9.05
CA ILE A 130 -13.90 17.08 -7.64
C ILE A 130 -14.44 18.35 -6.97
N ALA A 131 -13.70 19.46 -7.05
CA ALA A 131 -14.06 20.70 -6.36
C ALA A 131 -13.68 21.99 -7.11
N GLY A 132 -13.39 21.91 -8.42
CA GLY A 132 -13.05 23.05 -9.26
C GLY A 132 -11.62 23.57 -9.09
N PHE A 133 -10.76 22.88 -8.34
CA PHE A 133 -9.38 23.34 -8.12
C PHE A 133 -8.53 23.13 -9.39
N PRO A 134 -8.00 24.20 -10.01
CA PRO A 134 -7.33 24.09 -11.30
C PRO A 134 -5.88 23.59 -11.18
N GLY A 135 -5.41 22.89 -12.21
CA GLY A 135 -3.97 22.60 -12.40
C GLY A 135 -3.37 21.55 -11.45
N VAL A 136 -4.17 20.90 -10.61
CA VAL A 136 -3.72 19.89 -9.65
C VAL A 136 -3.30 18.60 -10.36
N ILE A 137 -2.16 18.04 -9.99
CA ILE A 137 -1.64 16.78 -10.54
C ILE A 137 -1.42 15.69 -9.48
N GLY A 138 -1.77 15.98 -8.23
CA GLY A 138 -1.78 15.02 -7.14
C GLY A 138 -2.04 15.69 -5.79
N CYS A 139 -2.39 14.88 -4.82
CA CYS A 139 -2.58 15.27 -3.43
C CYS A 139 -1.55 14.53 -2.59
N THR A 140 -0.84 15.25 -1.71
CA THR A 140 0.13 14.65 -0.77
C THR A 140 -0.44 14.56 0.63
N ASP A 141 -0.15 13.45 1.31
CA ASP A 141 -0.45 13.31 2.73
C ASP A 141 0.49 12.32 3.42
N GLY A 142 0.66 12.50 4.73
CA GLY A 142 1.40 11.59 5.61
C GLY A 142 0.46 10.59 6.31
N THR A 143 0.91 9.34 6.45
CA THR A 143 0.21 8.33 7.25
C THR A 143 1.17 7.54 8.11
N HIS A 144 0.79 7.31 9.37
CA HIS A 144 1.60 6.55 10.31
C HIS A 144 1.22 5.07 10.28
N ILE A 145 2.15 4.22 9.86
CA ILE A 145 2.01 2.77 9.90
C ILE A 145 2.55 2.27 11.25
N PRO A 146 1.71 1.72 12.14
CA PRO A 146 2.15 1.24 13.44
C PRO A 146 3.20 0.14 13.30
N ILE A 147 4.21 0.18 14.16
CA ILE A 147 5.24 -0.86 14.26
C ILE A 147 5.40 -1.32 15.70
N ILE A 148 6.02 -2.49 15.87
CA ILE A 148 6.55 -2.88 17.17
C ILE A 148 7.73 -1.95 17.49
N ALA A 149 7.81 -1.50 18.74
CA ALA A 149 8.88 -0.63 19.20
C ALA A 149 10.27 -1.18 18.80
N PRO A 150 11.09 -0.41 18.07
CA PRO A 150 12.42 -0.86 17.68
C PRO A 150 13.34 -0.86 18.91
N SER A 151 14.33 -1.75 18.91
CA SER A 151 15.31 -1.84 20.01
C SER A 151 16.43 -0.81 19.93
N VAL A 152 16.57 -0.13 18.79
CA VAL A 152 17.59 0.89 18.51
C VAL A 152 16.88 2.18 18.12
N ASN A 153 17.30 3.29 18.71
CA ASN A 153 16.72 4.62 18.49
C ASN A 153 15.18 4.63 18.59
N GLU A 154 14.66 3.97 19.62
CA GLU A 154 13.22 3.79 19.85
C GLU A 154 12.44 5.11 19.80
N GLY A 155 12.99 6.16 20.43
CA GLY A 155 12.38 7.48 20.50
C GLY A 155 12.14 8.13 19.13
N ASP A 156 12.96 7.82 18.13
CA ASP A 156 12.79 8.36 16.77
C ASP A 156 11.49 7.86 16.11
N TYR A 157 10.98 6.71 16.56
CA TYR A 157 9.78 6.12 15.97
C TYR A 157 8.50 6.54 16.69
N VAL A 158 8.58 7.27 17.80
CA VAL A 158 7.42 7.77 18.53
C VAL A 158 6.84 8.99 17.80
N ASN A 159 5.59 8.87 17.35
CA ASN A 159 4.91 9.96 16.65
C ASN A 159 4.20 10.92 17.63
N ARG A 160 3.61 11.98 17.05
CA ARG A 160 2.80 12.99 17.77
C ARG A 160 1.58 12.43 18.52
N LYS A 161 1.16 11.18 18.25
CA LYS A 161 0.07 10.47 18.92
C LYS A 161 0.60 9.45 19.94
N SER A 162 1.88 9.53 20.30
CA SER A 162 2.53 8.71 21.31
C SER A 162 2.52 7.19 21.03
N PHE A 163 2.64 6.80 19.76
CA PHE A 163 2.87 5.40 19.38
C PHE A 163 4.00 5.24 18.35
N HIS A 164 4.64 4.06 18.34
CA HIS A 164 5.70 3.72 17.41
C HIS A 164 5.18 3.53 15.99
N SER A 165 5.76 4.23 15.02
CA SER A 165 5.34 4.13 13.63
C SER A 165 6.46 4.41 12.64
N ILE A 166 6.25 3.96 11.41
CA ILE A 166 6.91 4.50 10.23
C ILE A 166 5.97 5.56 9.67
N ASN A 167 6.47 6.79 9.47
CA ASN A 167 5.74 7.80 8.72
C ASN A 167 5.92 7.54 7.22
N VAL A 168 4.80 7.38 6.53
CA VAL A 168 4.73 7.11 5.09
C VAL A 168 4.06 8.29 4.42
N GLN A 169 4.80 9.00 3.56
CA GLN A 169 4.19 9.99 2.69
C GLN A 169 3.74 9.32 1.41
N ILE A 170 2.53 9.65 0.95
CA ILE A 170 2.00 9.23 -0.34
C ILE A 170 1.56 10.43 -1.14
N ILE A 171 1.68 10.31 -2.47
CA ILE A 171 1.00 11.18 -3.42
C ILE A 171 0.03 10.32 -4.22
N TYR A 172 -1.20 10.81 -4.40
CA TYR A 172 -2.24 10.13 -5.15
C TYR A 172 -2.99 11.07 -6.09
N ASP A 173 -3.60 10.50 -7.12
CA ASP A 173 -4.43 11.25 -8.08
C ASP A 173 -5.92 11.27 -7.71
N ALA A 174 -6.75 11.93 -8.52
CA ALA A 174 -8.20 12.02 -8.32
C ALA A 174 -8.96 10.68 -8.35
N ALA A 175 -8.32 9.59 -8.81
CA ALA A 175 -8.89 8.25 -8.78
C ALA A 175 -8.35 7.43 -7.59
N ASN A 176 -7.73 8.10 -6.61
CA ASN A 176 -7.08 7.50 -5.44
C ASN A 176 -5.98 6.50 -5.82
N ILE A 177 -5.35 6.67 -6.99
CA ILE A 177 -4.20 5.88 -7.40
C ILE A 177 -2.95 6.50 -6.81
N ILE A 178 -2.20 5.72 -6.03
CA ILE A 178 -0.90 6.13 -5.48
C ILE A 178 0.12 6.23 -6.61
N THR A 179 0.71 7.42 -6.76
CA THR A 179 1.66 7.79 -7.81
C THR A 179 3.07 8.01 -7.27
N ASN A 180 3.21 8.23 -5.96
CA ASN A 180 4.49 8.24 -5.26
C ASN A 180 4.34 7.76 -3.81
N VAL A 181 5.40 7.16 -3.26
CA VAL A 181 5.45 6.69 -1.88
C VAL A 181 6.85 6.84 -1.29
N GLU A 182 6.95 7.47 -0.12
CA GLU A 182 8.16 7.52 0.72
C GLU A 182 7.87 6.81 2.05
N ALA A 183 8.25 5.53 2.15
CA ALA A 183 7.90 4.65 3.27
C ALA A 183 9.11 4.23 4.13
N LYS A 184 9.99 5.18 4.46
CA LYS A 184 11.26 4.92 5.15
C LYS A 184 11.50 5.77 6.40
N TRP A 185 10.57 6.66 6.75
CA TRP A 185 10.82 7.69 7.74
C TRP A 185 10.36 7.26 9.14
N PRO A 186 11.16 7.53 10.19
CA PRO A 186 10.71 7.33 11.57
C PRO A 186 9.46 8.16 11.91
N GLY A 187 8.66 7.66 12.85
CA GLY A 187 7.38 8.26 13.23
C GLY A 187 7.46 9.68 13.80
N SER A 188 8.63 10.11 14.30
CA SER A 188 8.85 11.48 14.78
C SER A 188 9.02 12.51 13.65
N VAL A 189 9.35 12.06 12.44
CA VAL A 189 9.65 12.95 11.31
C VAL A 189 8.38 13.57 10.75
N HIS A 190 8.38 14.90 10.62
CA HIS A 190 7.27 15.67 10.07
C HIS A 190 7.11 15.48 8.55
N ASP A 191 5.86 15.54 8.07
CA ASP A 191 5.51 15.38 6.66
C ASP A 191 6.22 16.40 5.74
N SER A 192 6.39 17.64 6.21
CA SER A 192 7.15 18.68 5.52
C SER A 192 8.61 18.29 5.29
N GLN A 193 9.26 17.69 6.30
CA GLN A 193 10.64 17.20 6.18
C GLN A 193 10.72 16.03 5.20
N ILE A 194 9.75 15.11 5.25
CA ILE A 194 9.69 13.98 4.30
C ILE A 194 9.57 14.50 2.86
N PHE A 195 8.71 15.50 2.64
CA PHE A 195 8.53 16.11 1.32
C PHE A 195 9.80 16.80 0.85
N HIS A 196 10.45 17.58 1.72
CA HIS A 196 11.70 18.26 1.41
C HIS A 196 12.78 17.29 0.90
N GLU A 197 12.91 16.13 1.56
CA GLU A 197 13.88 15.09 1.22
C GLU A 197 13.43 14.16 0.08
N CYS A 198 12.19 14.27 -0.38
CA CYS A 198 11.67 13.45 -1.46
C CYS A 198 12.27 13.89 -2.80
N THR A 199 12.67 12.93 -3.63
CA THR A 199 13.16 13.20 -4.99
C THR A 199 12.17 14.02 -5.82
N LEU A 200 10.86 13.86 -5.60
CA LEU A 200 9.87 14.65 -6.31
C LEU A 200 9.94 16.14 -5.98
N SER A 201 10.21 16.52 -4.73
CA SER A 201 10.37 17.93 -4.34
C SER A 201 11.48 18.60 -5.17
N THR A 202 12.62 17.93 -5.34
CA THR A 202 13.70 18.40 -6.21
C THR A 202 13.26 18.56 -7.66
N LYS A 203 12.57 17.56 -8.23
CA LYS A 203 12.07 17.60 -9.62
C LYS A 203 11.06 18.71 -9.85
N PHE A 204 10.17 18.94 -8.88
CA PHE A 204 9.26 20.08 -8.89
C PHE A 204 10.00 21.41 -8.85
N GLY A 205 11.03 21.53 -8.00
CA GLY A 205 11.90 22.71 -7.93
C GLY A 205 12.63 23.02 -9.23
N HIS A 206 12.98 22.00 -10.02
CA HIS A 206 13.57 22.14 -11.35
C HIS A 206 12.56 22.39 -12.48
N GLY A 207 11.26 22.40 -12.19
CA GLY A 207 10.21 22.60 -13.20
C GLY A 207 9.98 21.41 -14.12
N GLU A 208 10.33 20.18 -13.70
CA GLU A 208 10.08 18.97 -14.50
C GLU A 208 8.58 18.64 -14.64
N PHE A 209 7.73 19.25 -13.80
CA PHE A 209 6.29 19.05 -13.82
C PHE A 209 5.53 20.36 -14.01
N THR A 210 4.49 20.32 -14.84
CA THR A 210 3.55 21.43 -14.99
C THR A 210 2.28 21.13 -14.19
N GLY A 211 2.11 21.75 -13.02
CA GLY A 211 0.92 21.60 -12.18
C GLY A 211 1.24 21.80 -10.69
N TYR A 212 0.23 21.59 -9.86
CA TYR A 212 0.33 21.76 -8.41
C TYR A 212 0.06 20.44 -7.67
N LEU A 213 0.73 20.26 -6.54
CA LEU A 213 0.31 19.34 -5.49
C LEU A 213 -0.58 20.07 -4.49
N LEU A 214 -1.54 19.36 -3.90
CA LEU A 214 -2.28 19.83 -2.73
C LEU A 214 -1.81 19.10 -1.46
N GLY A 215 -1.37 19.85 -0.45
CA GLY A 215 -0.99 19.33 0.86
C GLY A 215 -1.93 19.77 1.98
N ASP A 216 -1.79 19.18 3.16
CA ASP A 216 -2.46 19.67 4.38
C ASP A 216 -1.68 20.85 5.01
N ARG A 217 -2.13 21.27 6.20
CA ARG A 217 -1.47 22.34 6.96
C ARG A 217 -0.10 21.95 7.54
N GLY A 218 0.26 20.66 7.52
CA GLY A 218 1.57 20.16 7.93
C GLY A 218 2.67 20.39 6.89
N TYR A 219 2.32 20.80 5.67
CA TYR A 219 3.26 21.10 4.60
C TYR A 219 3.49 22.61 4.43
N PRO A 220 4.66 23.03 3.89
CA PRO A 220 4.87 24.41 3.48
C PRO A 220 4.03 24.76 2.24
N CYS A 221 3.70 26.04 2.08
CA CYS A 221 3.17 26.56 0.82
C CYS A 221 4.34 26.93 -0.11
N LEU A 222 4.41 26.29 -1.27
CA LEU A 222 5.47 26.44 -2.28
C LEU A 222 4.86 26.71 -3.65
N PRO A 223 5.63 27.19 -4.66
CA PRO A 223 5.13 27.44 -6.02
C PRO A 223 4.46 26.24 -6.69
N TYR A 224 4.76 25.03 -6.24
CA TYR A 224 4.23 23.75 -6.75
C TYR A 224 3.49 22.92 -5.69
N LEU A 225 3.39 23.38 -4.44
CA LEU A 225 2.68 22.70 -3.35
C LEU A 225 1.79 23.70 -2.62
N LEU A 226 0.48 23.55 -2.81
CA LEU A 226 -0.52 24.47 -2.29
C LEU A 226 -1.15 23.90 -1.03
N THR A 227 -1.12 24.68 0.04
CA THR A 227 -1.69 24.31 1.35
C THR A 227 -2.81 25.27 1.75
N PRO A 228 -3.72 24.85 2.65
CA PRO A 228 -4.78 25.72 3.16
C PRO A 228 -4.23 26.96 3.89
N TYR A 229 -4.96 28.07 3.83
CA TYR A 229 -4.75 29.20 4.75
C TYR A 229 -4.99 28.73 6.20
N PRO A 230 -4.06 28.99 7.14
CA PRO A 230 -4.24 28.62 8.55
C PRO A 230 -5.49 29.24 9.16
N ASP A 231 -5.68 30.54 8.94
CA ASP A 231 -6.79 31.35 9.44
C ASP A 231 -7.48 32.06 8.26
N PRO A 232 -8.43 31.39 7.58
CA PRO A 232 -9.02 31.91 6.36
C PRO A 232 -10.08 32.99 6.63
N GLU A 233 -9.87 34.16 6.04
CA GLU A 233 -10.90 35.22 6.00
C GLU A 233 -12.16 34.76 5.23
N PRO A 234 -13.35 35.26 5.62
CA PRO A 234 -14.58 34.97 4.90
C PRO A 234 -14.49 35.28 3.40
N GLY A 235 -15.12 34.42 2.59
CA GLY A 235 -15.17 34.59 1.14
C GLY A 235 -14.06 33.81 0.40
N PRO A 236 -13.13 34.45 -0.34
CA PRO A 236 -12.20 33.74 -1.22
C PRO A 236 -11.31 32.71 -0.52
N GLN A 237 -10.75 33.03 0.64
CA GLN A 237 -9.83 32.12 1.36
C GLN A 237 -10.56 30.89 1.90
N GLN A 238 -11.77 31.07 2.45
CA GLN A 238 -12.62 29.95 2.86
C GLN A 238 -13.02 29.07 1.67
N ARG A 239 -13.40 29.66 0.52
CA ARG A 239 -13.71 28.88 -0.70
C ARG A 239 -12.50 28.11 -1.20
N TYR A 240 -11.31 28.72 -1.15
CA TYR A 240 -10.05 28.05 -1.49
C TYR A 240 -9.77 26.87 -0.55
N ASN A 241 -9.87 27.06 0.77
CA ASN A 241 -9.66 25.99 1.75
C ASN A 241 -10.68 24.86 1.58
N LEU A 242 -11.94 25.18 1.29
CA LEU A 242 -12.98 24.20 1.01
C LEU A 242 -12.66 23.39 -0.26
N ALA A 243 -12.23 24.05 -1.33
CA ALA A 243 -11.84 23.38 -2.57
C ALA A 243 -10.59 22.51 -2.38
N ASN A 244 -9.58 22.99 -1.65
CA ASN A 244 -8.37 22.23 -1.31
C ASN A 244 -8.75 20.97 -0.52
N CYS A 245 -9.54 21.12 0.55
CA CYS A 245 -9.97 20.02 1.40
C CYS A 245 -10.79 18.98 0.63
N ARG A 246 -11.76 19.41 -0.19
CA ARG A 246 -12.59 18.49 -0.98
C ARG A 246 -11.81 17.76 -2.08
N THR A 247 -10.83 18.41 -2.69
CA THR A 247 -9.99 17.78 -3.74
C THR A 247 -9.04 16.72 -3.16
N ARG A 248 -8.69 16.85 -1.86
CA ARG A 248 -7.84 15.89 -1.12
C ARG A 248 -8.62 14.78 -0.40
N ALA A 249 -9.95 14.89 -0.27
CA ALA A 249 -10.77 13.93 0.48
C ALA A 249 -11.11 12.68 -0.35
#